data_AF-A0A7K4DS38-F1
#
_entry.id   AF-A0A7K4DS38-F1
#
_cell.length_a   1.000
_cell.length_b   1.000
_cell.length_c   1.000
_cell.angle_alpha   90.00
_cell.angle_beta   90.00
_cell.angle_gamma   90.00
#
_symmetry.space_group_name_H-M   'P 1'
#
loop_
_entity.id
_entity.type
_entity.pdbx_description
1 polymer ?
#
loop_
_entity_poly.entity_id
_entity_poly.type
_entity_poly.pdbx_seq_one_letter_code
_entity_poly.pdbx_strand_id
1 'polypeptide(L)' 'MEKLSQQTTNQEKPIQDRLRQASQITVESALRNKVNLNVSWYDVHGEQQSQKYTITAGSVIEF' A
#
# COMPACT_ATOMS: atom_id res chain seq x y z
N MET A 1 -12.97 37.22 -3.28
CA MET A 1 -12.87 35.75 -3.35
C MET A 1 -11.54 35.41 -3.98
N GLU A 2 -10.54 35.12 -3.16
CA GLU A 2 -9.21 34.74 -3.61
C GLU A 2 -9.11 33.21 -3.55
N LYS A 3 -8.85 32.58 -4.69
CA LYS A 3 -8.64 31.13 -4.77
C LYS A 3 -7.26 30.83 -4.20
N LEU A 4 -7.20 30.25 -2.99
CA LEU A 4 -6.01 29.60 -2.46
C LEU A 4 -5.71 28.37 -3.32
N SER A 5 -4.76 28.51 -4.24
CA SER A 5 -4.13 27.37 -4.91
C SER A 5 -3.27 26.64 -3.88
N GLN A 6 -3.77 25.53 -3.34
CA GLN A 6 -2.99 24.59 -2.54
C GLN A 6 -1.91 23.98 -3.43
N GLN A 7 -0.75 24.63 -3.46
CA GLN A 7 0.47 24.07 -4.03
C GLN A 7 1.04 23.10 -3.00
N THR A 8 0.50 21.86 -2.96
CA THR A 8 1.15 20.77 -2.23
C THR A 8 2.51 20.54 -2.88
N THR A 9 3.57 20.97 -2.20
CA THR A 9 4.95 20.60 -2.46
C THR A 9 5.04 19.08 -2.55
N ASN A 10 5.01 18.54 -3.77
CA ASN A 10 5.42 17.19 -4.08
C ASN A 10 6.93 17.10 -3.84
N GLN A 11 7.35 16.98 -2.58
CA GLN A 11 8.61 16.35 -2.28
C GLN A 11 8.44 14.89 -2.69
N GLU A 12 8.80 14.59 -3.94
CA GLU A 12 8.84 13.21 -4.42
C GLU A 12 9.77 12.44 -3.49
N LYS A 13 9.18 11.55 -2.68
CA LYS A 13 9.95 10.63 -1.85
C LYS A 13 10.93 9.88 -2.76
N PRO A 14 12.16 9.58 -2.29
CA PRO A 14 13.12 8.79 -3.04
C PRO A 14 12.46 7.58 -3.69
N ILE A 15 12.87 7.19 -4.89
CA ILE A 15 12.25 6.08 -5.63
C ILE A 15 12.19 4.79 -4.80
N GLN A 16 13.16 4.60 -3.90
CA GLN A 16 13.21 3.52 -2.92
C GLN A 16 12.00 3.51 -1.96
N ASP A 17 11.58 4.68 -1.47
CA ASP A 17 10.40 4.83 -0.60
C ASP A 17 9.07 4.67 -1.34
N ARG A 18 9.07 4.87 -2.67
CA ARG A 18 7.91 4.61 -3.52
C ARG A 18 7.77 3.12 -3.84
N LEU A 19 8.89 2.42 -4.04
CA LEU A 19 8.93 0.98 -4.30
C LEU A 19 8.55 0.14 -3.07
N ARG A 20 8.83 0.64 -1.86
CA ARG A 20 8.44 -0.02 -0.60
C ARG A 20 6.93 0.00 -0.29
N GLN A 21 6.13 0.72 -1.06
CA GLN A 21 4.68 0.78 -0.85
C GLN A 21 4.00 -0.35 -1.63
N ALA A 22 2.92 -0.89 -1.04
CA ALA A 22 2.05 -1.81 -1.75
C ALA A 22 1.53 -1.14 -3.04
N SER A 23 1.85 -1.72 -4.20
CA SER A 23 1.31 -1.27 -5.48
C SER A 23 -0.13 -1.75 -5.66
N GLN A 24 -0.46 -2.92 -5.11
CA GLN A 24 -1.80 -3.49 -5.18
C GLN A 24 -2.11 -4.30 -3.92
N ILE A 25 -3.32 -4.11 -3.38
CA ILE A 25 -3.88 -4.92 -2.30
C ILE A 25 -5.15 -5.57 -2.83
N THR A 26 -5.15 -6.90 -2.93
CA THR A 26 -6.29 -7.69 -3.41
C THR A 26 -6.93 -8.41 -2.23
N VAL A 27 -8.25 -8.27 -2.06
CA VAL A 27 -9.01 -9.07 -1.09
C VAL A 27 -9.36 -10.40 -1.75
N GLU A 28 -8.75 -11.49 -1.29
CA GLU A 28 -9.02 -12.84 -1.81
C GLU A 28 -10.31 -13.43 -1.20
N SER A 29 -10.58 -13.13 0.07
CA SER A 29 -11.84 -13.49 0.73
C SER A 29 -12.06 -12.68 2.01
N ALA A 30 -13.32 -12.50 2.38
CA ALA A 30 -13.72 -11.87 3.63
C ALA A 30 -14.70 -12.78 4.37
N LEU A 31 -14.32 -13.22 5.55
CA LEU A 31 -15.14 -13.96 6.50
C LEU A 31 -15.40 -13.07 7.72
N ARG A 32 -16.34 -13.46 8.58
CA ARG A 32 -16.64 -12.69 9.80
C ARG A 32 -15.36 -12.50 10.62
N ASN A 33 -15.00 -11.24 10.86
CA ASN A 33 -13.81 -10.80 11.61
C ASN A 33 -12.45 -11.23 11.01
N LYS A 34 -12.40 -11.66 9.74
CA LYS A 34 -11.18 -12.18 9.11
C LYS A 34 -11.14 -11.83 7.63
N VAL A 35 -10.04 -11.25 7.16
CA VAL A 35 -9.84 -10.92 5.74
C VAL A 35 -8.55 -11.58 5.26
N ASN A 36 -8.63 -12.25 4.12
CA ASN A 36 -7.47 -12.78 3.42
C ASN A 36 -7.09 -11.79 2.30
N LEU A 37 -5.85 -11.33 2.34
CA LEU A 37 -5.31 -10.33 1.43
C LEU A 37 -4.13 -10.91 0.67
N ASN A 38 -3.97 -10.50 -0.58
CA ASN A 38 -2.71 -10.62 -1.31
C ASN A 38 -2.19 -9.20 -1.58
N VAL A 39 -1.05 -8.87 -0.98
CA VAL A 39 -0.41 -7.56 -1.11
C VAL A 39 0.76 -7.73 -2.07
N SER A 40 0.82 -6.90 -3.11
CA SER A 40 1.90 -6.88 -4.10
C SER A 40 2.61 -5.54 -4.10
N TRP A 41 3.92 -5.57 -4.36
CA TRP A 41 4.79 -4.40 -4.50
C TRP A 41 5.89 -4.71 -5.52
N TYR A 42 6.69 -3.70 -5.85
CA TYR A 42 7.86 -3.87 -6.72
C TYR A 42 9.12 -3.67 -5.90
N ASP A 43 10.12 -4.53 -6.08
CA ASP A 43 11.42 -4.34 -5.43
C ASP A 43 12.28 -3.28 -6.15
N VAL A 44 13.51 -3.08 -5.65
CA VAL A 44 14.47 -2.12 -6.21
C VAL A 44 14.91 -2.44 -7.64
N HIS A 45 14.70 -3.68 -8.09
CA HIS A 45 14.98 -4.13 -9.45
C HIS A 45 13.76 -4.04 -10.36
N GLY A 46 12.60 -3.62 -9.81
CA GLY A 46 11.33 -3.55 -10.54
C GLY A 46 10.66 -4.92 -10.69
N GLU A 47 11.10 -5.93 -9.96
CA GLU A 47 10.44 -7.24 -9.96
C GLU A 47 9.22 -7.21 -9.04
N GLN A 48 8.11 -7.76 -9.51
CA GLN A 48 6.89 -7.82 -8.72
C GLN A 48 7.02 -8.89 -7.64
N GLN A 49 6.86 -8.47 -6.39
CA GLN A 49 6.78 -9.32 -5.22
C GLN A 49 5.34 -9.37 -4.73
N SER A 50 4.94 -10.48 -4.10
CA SER A 50 3.62 -10.61 -3.49
C SER A 50 3.66 -11.44 -2.21
N GLN A 51 2.83 -11.07 -1.24
CA GLN A 51 2.70 -11.77 0.03
C GLN A 51 1.23 -11.88 0.42
N LYS A 52 0.85 -13.09 0.81
CA LYS A 52 -0.49 -13.38 1.33
C LYS A 52 -0.53 -13.13 2.83
N TYR A 53 -1.61 -12.50 3.26
CA TYR A 53 -1.91 -12.21 4.65
C TYR A 53 -3.30 -12.71 5.00
N THR A 54 -3.44 -13.08 6.26
CA THR A 54 -4.71 -13.36 6.88
C THR A 54 -4.80 -12.49 8.11
N ILE A 55 -5.62 -11.43 8.05
CA ILE A 55 -5.75 -10.46 9.13
C ILE A 55 -7.08 -10.59 9.83
N THR A 56 -7.09 -10.41 11.15
CA THR A 56 -8.32 -10.31 11.94
C THR A 56 -8.75 -8.85 12.06
N ALA A 57 -10.02 -8.62 12.40
CA ALA A 57 -10.53 -7.28 12.67
C ALA A 57 -9.68 -6.56 13.73
N GLY A 58 -9.25 -5.33 13.43
CA GLY A 58 -8.40 -4.53 14.30
C GLY A 58 -6.90 -4.77 14.17
N SER A 59 -6.45 -5.68 13.29
CA SER A 59 -5.03 -5.90 13.02
C SER A 59 -4.43 -4.79 12.14
N VAL A 60 -3.14 -4.50 12.36
CA VAL A 60 -2.32 -3.60 11.54
C VAL A 60 -1.21 -4.42 10.87
N ILE A 61 -0.90 -4.12 9.61
CA ILE A 61 0.25 -4.69 8.89
C ILE A 61 1.30 -3.56 8.76
N GLU A 62 2.53 -3.79 9.24
CA GLU A 62 3.64 -2.83 9.21
C GLU A 62 4.80 -3.33 8.32
N PHE A 63 5.55 -2.42 7.70
CA PHE A 63 6.61 -2.69 6.71
C PHE A 63 7.79 -1.69 6.80
#